data_AF-A0A6G2IJT4-F1
#
_entry.id   AF-A0A6G2IJT4-F1
#
_cell.length_a   1.000
_cell.length_b   1.000
_cell.length_c   1.000
_cell.angle_alpha   90.00
_cell.angle_beta   90.00
_cell.angle_gamma   90.00
#
_symmetry.space_group_name_H-M   'P 1'
#
loop_
_entity.id
_entity.type
_entity.pdbx_description
1 polymer ?
#
loop_
_entity_poly.entity_id
_entity_poly.type
_entity_poly.pdbx_seq_one_letter_code
_entity_poly.pdbx_strand_id
1 'polypeptide(L)'
;MGRPIDARGWEFEVETDTANTFARIGNLTSWNENPGENEETADTTNFDSDGYYEQDVMQRGATIELSGQYSATSGTRDPGQDYVDKVWAYRFGEASRGTMRYRHTSQTEWTVWECTVTPGERGGETNAKTSWGCTFTRCGAPTTAPVVTT
;
A
#
# COMPACT_ATOMS: atom_id res chain seq x y z
N MET A 1 20.05 11.09 20.22
CA MET A 1 18.77 11.42 19.55
C MET A 1 18.94 11.11 18.07
N GLY A 2 18.17 10.18 17.51
CA GLY A 2 18.26 9.81 16.10
C GLY A 2 17.74 10.93 15.19
N ARG A 3 18.34 11.12 14.01
CA ARG A 3 17.78 12.02 12.99
C ARG A 3 16.52 11.39 12.41
N PRO A 4 15.43 12.16 12.19
CA PRO A 4 14.27 11.66 11.46
C PRO A 4 14.67 11.19 10.06
N ILE A 5 14.03 10.11 9.59
CA ILE A 5 14.16 9.63 8.20
C ILE A 5 13.34 10.51 7.26
N ASP A 6 13.75 10.60 6.01
CA ASP A 6 13.08 11.41 5.00
C ASP A 6 11.91 10.65 4.33
N ALA A 7 10.74 11.26 4.27
CA ALA A 7 9.57 10.63 3.65
C ALA A 7 9.75 10.32 2.15
N ARG A 8 10.67 11.03 1.47
CA ARG A 8 10.98 10.81 0.03
C ARG A 8 11.76 9.52 -0.23
N GLY A 9 12.37 8.94 0.80
CA GLY A 9 13.13 7.70 0.68
C GLY A 9 12.25 6.46 0.66
N TRP A 10 10.92 6.59 0.72
CA TRP A 10 10.00 5.46 0.59
C TRP A 10 9.80 5.05 -0.87
N GLU A 11 9.83 3.74 -1.09
CA GLU A 11 9.66 3.09 -2.37
C GLU A 11 8.50 2.11 -2.29
N PHE A 12 7.65 2.11 -3.31
CA PHE A 12 6.48 1.25 -3.44
C PHE A 12 6.54 0.56 -4.80
N GLU A 13 6.34 -0.76 -4.80
CA GLU A 13 6.37 -1.56 -6.02
C GLU A 13 5.23 -2.58 -6.02
N VAL A 14 4.73 -2.87 -7.20
CA VAL A 14 3.66 -3.84 -7.44
C VAL A 14 4.17 -4.97 -8.31
N GLU A 15 3.82 -6.20 -7.95
CA GLU A 15 4.15 -7.37 -8.76
C GLU A 15 3.26 -7.40 -10.02
N THR A 16 3.91 -7.50 -11.18
CA THR A 16 3.24 -7.59 -12.49
C THR A 16 2.70 -9.01 -12.74
N ASP A 17 2.06 -9.26 -13.89
CA ASP A 17 1.64 -10.62 -14.27
C ASP A 17 2.81 -11.61 -14.38
N THR A 18 4.04 -11.11 -14.51
CA THR A 18 5.24 -11.94 -14.47
C THR A 18 5.68 -12.10 -13.02
N ALA A 19 5.58 -13.33 -12.50
CA ALA A 19 5.96 -13.65 -11.13
C ALA A 19 7.38 -13.15 -10.79
N ASN A 20 7.54 -12.62 -9.59
CA ASN A 20 8.75 -11.98 -9.07
C ASN A 20 9.25 -10.76 -9.88
N THR A 21 8.42 -10.20 -10.76
CA THR A 21 8.74 -8.98 -11.50
C THR A 21 7.95 -7.81 -10.93
N PHE A 22 8.66 -6.88 -10.30
CA PHE A 22 8.07 -5.73 -9.61
C PHE A 22 8.25 -4.45 -10.43
N ALA A 23 7.16 -3.70 -10.57
CA ALA A 23 7.13 -2.37 -11.16
C ALA A 23 7.02 -1.32 -10.06
N ARG A 24 7.98 -0.39 -10.02
CA ARG A 24 7.93 0.76 -9.11
C ARG A 24 6.78 1.69 -9.48
N ILE A 25 6.04 2.16 -8.47
CA ILE A 25 5.07 3.24 -8.62
C ILE A 25 5.80 4.57 -8.43
N GLY A 26 5.94 5.31 -9.52
CA GLY A 26 6.61 6.61 -9.53
C GLY A 26 5.70 7.80 -9.21
N ASN A 27 6.33 8.97 -9.14
CA ASN A 27 5.67 10.30 -9.08
C ASN A 27 4.63 10.47 -7.95
N LEU A 28 4.91 9.82 -6.82
CA LEU A 28 4.15 9.93 -5.58
C LEU A 28 4.53 11.21 -4.84
N THR A 29 3.54 11.87 -4.25
CA THR A 29 3.72 13.06 -3.41
C THR A 29 3.38 12.80 -1.95
N SER A 30 2.57 11.78 -1.68
CA SER A 30 2.16 11.38 -0.34
C SER A 30 1.88 9.88 -0.29
N TRP A 31 2.03 9.32 0.91
CA TRP A 31 1.58 7.99 1.25
C TRP A 31 1.10 8.00 2.70
N ASN A 32 0.15 7.13 3.03
CA ASN A 32 -0.39 6.99 4.37
C ASN A 32 -0.66 5.51 4.67
N GLU A 33 0.00 4.96 5.68
CA GLU A 33 -0.24 3.60 6.17
C GLU A 33 -1.14 3.65 7.41
N ASN A 34 -2.26 2.94 7.37
CA ASN A 34 -3.10 2.70 8.54
C ASN A 34 -3.00 1.22 8.96
N PRO A 35 -2.18 0.89 9.98
CA PRO A 35 -2.02 -0.49 10.46
C PRO A 35 -3.22 -0.99 11.29
N GLY A 36 -4.16 -0.12 11.67
CA GLY A 36 -5.35 -0.46 12.43
C GLY A 36 -6.61 -0.66 11.58
N GLU A 37 -6.53 -0.42 10.26
CA GLU A 37 -7.68 -0.59 9.37
C GLU A 37 -8.13 -2.06 9.32
N ASN A 38 -9.43 -2.32 9.37
CA ASN A 38 -10.02 -3.65 9.47
C ASN A 38 -9.57 -4.47 10.71
N GLU A 39 -9.22 -3.79 11.80
CA GLU A 39 -9.08 -4.42 13.12
C GLU A 39 -10.48 -4.81 13.65
N GLU A 40 -10.60 -6.05 14.13
CA GLU A 40 -11.81 -6.53 14.81
C GLU A 40 -11.43 -6.92 16.23
N THR A 41 -12.20 -6.45 17.21
CA THR A 41 -12.00 -6.76 18.62
C THR A 41 -13.20 -7.49 19.20
N ALA A 42 -12.94 -8.37 20.16
CA ALA A 42 -13.97 -8.99 20.97
C ALA A 42 -13.95 -8.33 22.36
N ASP A 43 -15.10 -7.88 22.83
CA ASP A 43 -15.27 -7.38 24.19
C ASP A 43 -15.08 -8.53 25.18
N THR A 44 -14.18 -8.35 26.13
CA THR A 44 -13.84 -9.32 27.18
C THR A 44 -14.15 -8.81 28.59
N THR A 45 -14.82 -7.66 28.68
CA THR A 45 -15.22 -7.03 29.95
C THR A 45 -16.11 -7.98 30.75
N ASN A 46 -15.79 -8.15 32.04
CA ASN A 46 -16.55 -9.00 32.95
C ASN A 46 -16.84 -8.27 34.29
N PHE A 47 -17.55 -8.93 35.20
CA PHE A 47 -17.95 -8.32 36.47
C PHE A 47 -16.77 -7.98 37.40
N ASP A 48 -15.61 -8.61 37.18
CA ASP A 48 -14.39 -8.39 37.96
C ASP A 48 -13.48 -7.31 37.33
N SER A 49 -13.87 -6.71 36.20
CA SER A 49 -13.10 -5.67 35.49
C SER A 49 -13.09 -4.28 36.19
N ASP A 50 -13.65 -4.15 37.41
CA ASP A 50 -13.68 -2.92 38.21
C ASP A 50 -14.18 -1.66 37.48
N GLY A 51 -15.03 -1.83 36.47
CA GLY A 51 -15.57 -0.75 35.65
C GLY A 51 -14.65 -0.26 34.52
N TYR A 52 -13.53 -0.94 34.25
CA TYR A 52 -12.66 -0.70 33.09
C TYR A 52 -13.10 -1.54 31.90
N TYR A 53 -12.96 -0.97 30.70
CA TYR A 53 -13.22 -1.67 29.45
C TYR A 53 -12.05 -2.60 29.10
N GLU A 54 -12.35 -3.83 28.72
CA GLU A 54 -11.40 -4.84 28.27
C GLU A 54 -11.79 -5.36 26.89
N GLN A 55 -10.80 -5.60 26.04
CA GLN A 55 -11.01 -6.20 24.72
C GLN A 55 -9.78 -6.99 24.28
N ASP A 56 -10.02 -8.02 23.48
CA ASP A 56 -9.00 -8.78 22.77
C ASP A 56 -9.06 -8.48 21.26
N VAL A 57 -7.91 -8.27 20.63
CA VAL A 57 -7.82 -8.10 19.17
C VAL A 57 -7.90 -9.47 18.50
N MET A 58 -8.96 -9.71 17.75
CA MET A 58 -9.24 -10.99 17.09
C MET A 58 -8.75 -11.02 15.63
N GLN A 59 -8.64 -9.85 14.99
CA GLN A 59 -8.20 -9.72 13.61
C GLN A 59 -7.37 -8.44 13.44
N ARG A 60 -6.33 -8.50 12.60
CA ARG A 60 -5.56 -7.32 12.18
C ARG A 60 -5.55 -7.18 10.65
N GLY A 61 -6.12 -6.09 10.16
CA GLY A 61 -5.90 -5.64 8.79
C GLY A 61 -4.77 -4.62 8.69
N ALA A 62 -4.72 -3.95 7.54
CA ALA A 62 -3.97 -2.71 7.31
C ALA A 62 -4.35 -2.15 5.93
N THR A 63 -4.20 -0.83 5.75
CA THR A 63 -4.28 -0.19 4.43
C THR A 63 -3.08 0.72 4.18
N ILE A 64 -2.73 0.88 2.91
CA ILE A 64 -1.80 1.93 2.44
C ILE A 64 -2.47 2.69 1.32
N GLU A 65 -2.60 4.00 1.50
CA GLU A 65 -3.03 4.94 0.48
C GLU A 65 -1.81 5.61 -0.15
N LEU A 66 -1.74 5.60 -1.49
CA LEU A 66 -0.74 6.32 -2.26
C LEU A 66 -1.41 7.43 -3.05
N SER A 67 -0.80 8.62 -3.06
CA SER A 67 -1.26 9.73 -3.88
C SER A 67 -0.09 10.46 -4.53
N GLY A 68 -0.33 10.94 -5.74
CA GLY A 68 0.67 11.59 -6.57
C GLY A 68 0.07 12.22 -7.80
N GLN A 69 0.92 12.35 -8.82
CA GLN A 69 0.53 12.85 -10.12
C GLN A 69 0.70 11.76 -11.17
N TYR A 70 -0.19 11.74 -12.15
CA TYR A 70 0.03 10.92 -13.33
C TYR A 70 1.36 11.25 -13.98
N SER A 71 2.16 10.23 -14.22
CA SER A 71 3.45 10.36 -14.89
C SER A 71 3.42 9.69 -16.26
N ALA A 72 3.92 10.41 -17.26
CA ALA A 72 4.17 9.89 -18.59
C ALA A 72 5.42 10.53 -19.18
N THR A 73 6.31 9.72 -19.75
CA THR A 73 7.50 10.16 -20.47
C THR A 73 7.34 9.77 -21.93
N SER A 74 7.32 10.75 -22.84
CA SER A 74 7.17 10.53 -24.29
C SER A 74 5.92 9.70 -24.66
N GLY A 75 4.83 9.86 -23.90
CA GLY A 75 3.58 9.11 -24.10
C GLY A 75 3.53 7.74 -23.40
N THR A 76 4.66 7.24 -22.90
CA THR A 76 4.72 6.01 -22.09
C THR A 76 4.44 6.34 -20.64
N ARG A 77 3.40 5.70 -20.08
CA ARG A 77 3.01 5.86 -18.67
C ARG A 77 4.02 5.20 -17.73
N ASP A 78 4.02 5.66 -16.48
CA ASP A 78 4.70 4.94 -15.39
C ASP A 78 4.20 3.49 -15.32
N PRO A 79 5.10 2.49 -15.40
CA PRO A 79 4.69 1.08 -15.45
C PRO A 79 3.86 0.63 -14.23
N GLY A 80 4.20 1.13 -13.04
CA GLY A 80 3.47 0.81 -11.81
C GLY A 80 2.06 1.39 -11.81
N GLN A 81 1.92 2.69 -12.12
CA GLN A 81 0.62 3.35 -12.24
C GLN A 81 -0.25 2.69 -13.33
N ASP A 82 0.34 2.38 -14.49
CA ASP A 82 -0.40 1.79 -15.61
C ASP A 82 -0.87 0.37 -15.32
N TYR A 83 -0.06 -0.44 -14.64
CA TYR A 83 -0.43 -1.79 -14.24
C TYR A 83 -1.57 -1.78 -13.21
N VAL A 84 -1.51 -0.91 -12.19
CA VAL A 84 -2.61 -0.74 -11.23
C VAL A 84 -3.90 -0.36 -11.96
N ASP A 85 -3.84 0.67 -12.80
CA ASP A 85 -5.03 1.23 -13.46
C ASP A 85 -5.66 0.33 -14.51
N LYS A 86 -4.85 -0.41 -15.29
CA LYS A 86 -5.34 -1.16 -16.46
C LYS A 86 -5.45 -2.66 -16.25
N VAL A 87 -4.70 -3.21 -15.31
CA VAL A 87 -4.64 -4.66 -15.11
C VAL A 87 -5.23 -5.03 -13.76
N TRP A 88 -4.59 -4.61 -12.68
CA TRP A 88 -4.95 -5.08 -11.34
C TRP A 88 -6.35 -4.63 -10.91
N ALA A 89 -6.70 -3.36 -11.14
CA ALA A 89 -8.01 -2.80 -10.78
C ALA A 89 -9.21 -3.52 -11.39
N TYR A 90 -9.03 -4.24 -12.50
CA TYR A 90 -10.10 -4.95 -13.21
C TYR A 90 -10.10 -6.45 -12.94
N ARG A 91 -9.30 -6.93 -11.98
CA ARG A 91 -9.37 -8.32 -11.55
C ARG A 91 -10.48 -8.52 -10.52
N PHE A 92 -11.12 -9.68 -10.56
CA PHE A 92 -12.27 -10.00 -9.72
C PHE A 92 -12.04 -11.30 -8.94
N GLY A 93 -12.77 -11.46 -7.82
CA GLY A 93 -12.68 -12.66 -6.98
C GLY A 93 -11.26 -12.90 -6.46
N GLU A 94 -10.81 -14.14 -6.47
CA GLU A 94 -9.45 -14.51 -6.04
C GLU A 94 -8.36 -13.77 -6.84
N ALA A 95 -8.59 -13.54 -8.14
CA ALA A 95 -7.63 -12.83 -8.98
C ALA A 95 -7.47 -11.35 -8.59
N SER A 96 -8.40 -10.77 -7.81
CA SER A 96 -8.25 -9.39 -7.31
C SER A 96 -7.07 -9.24 -6.33
N ARG A 97 -6.56 -10.35 -5.79
CA ARG A 97 -5.39 -10.35 -4.93
C ARG A 97 -4.11 -10.31 -5.76
N GLY A 98 -3.14 -9.56 -5.26
CA GLY A 98 -1.80 -9.48 -5.82
C GLY A 98 -0.82 -8.98 -4.78
N THR A 99 0.44 -8.86 -5.18
CA THR A 99 1.52 -8.52 -4.27
C THR A 99 1.96 -7.07 -4.45
N MET A 100 2.03 -6.32 -3.35
CA MET A 100 2.81 -5.09 -3.30
C MET A 100 3.94 -5.24 -2.30
N ARG A 101 5.02 -4.49 -2.52
CA ARG A 101 6.10 -4.35 -1.56
C ARG A 101 6.48 -2.90 -1.36
N TYR A 102 6.90 -2.56 -0.15
CA TYR A 102 7.34 -1.22 0.18
C TYR A 102 8.49 -1.25 1.18
N ARG A 103 9.35 -0.23 1.11
CA ARG A 103 10.45 -0.02 2.05
C ARG A 103 10.91 1.43 2.03
N HIS A 104 11.60 1.85 3.08
CA HIS A 104 12.48 3.00 3.02
C HIS A 104 13.85 2.60 2.45
N THR A 105 14.51 3.48 1.71
CA THR A 105 15.84 3.25 1.12
C THR A 105 16.92 2.87 2.15
N SER A 106 16.74 3.26 3.42
CA SER A 106 17.61 2.87 4.53
C SER A 106 17.34 1.47 5.09
N GLN A 107 16.27 0.80 4.66
CA GLN A 107 15.92 -0.56 5.10
C GLN A 107 16.55 -1.60 4.16
N THR A 108 16.99 -2.70 4.76
CA THR A 108 17.65 -3.83 4.08
C THR A 108 16.66 -4.88 3.59
N GLU A 109 15.38 -4.73 3.94
CA GLU A 109 14.31 -5.67 3.61
C GLU A 109 13.08 -4.89 3.12
N TRP A 110 12.35 -5.53 2.21
CA TRP A 110 11.03 -5.14 1.78
C TRP A 110 9.99 -5.68 2.75
N THR A 111 8.99 -4.86 3.08
CA THR A 111 7.72 -5.38 3.60
C THR A 111 6.85 -5.76 2.42
N VAL A 112 6.32 -6.98 2.43
CA VAL A 112 5.56 -7.57 1.32
C VAL A 112 4.16 -7.89 1.78
N TRP A 113 3.16 -7.38 1.07
CA TRP A 113 1.75 -7.60 1.32
C TRP A 113 1.12 -8.32 0.14
N GLU A 114 0.39 -9.39 0.41
CA GLU A 114 -0.74 -9.78 -0.44
C GLU A 114 -1.88 -8.79 -0.14
N CYS A 115 -2.48 -8.20 -1.16
CA CYS A 115 -3.50 -7.17 -1.00
C CYS A 115 -4.47 -7.13 -2.17
N THR A 116 -5.59 -6.43 -2.00
CA THR A 116 -6.40 -5.92 -3.10
C THR A 116 -6.07 -4.45 -3.34
N VAL A 117 -6.39 -3.93 -4.51
CA VAL A 117 -6.18 -2.52 -4.85
C VAL A 117 -7.50 -1.87 -5.27
N THR A 118 -7.73 -0.65 -4.79
CA THR A 118 -8.82 0.22 -5.22
C THR A 118 -8.22 1.48 -5.83
N PRO A 119 -8.44 1.76 -7.13
CA PRO A 119 -8.00 3.00 -7.74
C PRO A 119 -8.63 4.21 -7.05
N GLY A 120 -7.82 5.23 -6.80
CA GLY A 120 -8.29 6.52 -6.30
C GLY A 120 -8.91 7.37 -7.40
N GLU A 121 -9.51 8.48 -6.97
CA GLU A 121 -10.10 9.46 -7.89
C GLU A 121 -9.04 10.17 -8.73
N ARG A 122 -9.41 10.46 -9.98
CA ARG A 122 -8.58 11.23 -10.92
C ARG A 122 -9.20 12.60 -11.10
N GLY A 123 -8.45 13.62 -10.76
CA GLY A 123 -8.86 15.01 -10.85
C GLY A 123 -7.82 15.87 -11.54
N GLY A 124 -8.23 17.07 -11.90
CA GLY A 124 -7.36 18.08 -12.49
C GLY A 124 -8.14 19.35 -12.78
N GLU A 125 -7.53 20.49 -12.48
CA GLU A 125 -8.00 21.82 -12.87
C GLU A 125 -7.17 22.35 -14.05
N THR A 126 -7.60 23.44 -14.67
CA THR A 126 -6.92 24.04 -15.84
C THR A 126 -5.44 24.38 -15.60
N ASN A 127 -5.06 24.63 -14.34
CA ASN A 127 -3.69 24.93 -13.93
C ASN A 127 -3.05 23.81 -13.08
N ALA A 128 -3.71 22.66 -12.92
CA ALA A 128 -3.18 21.55 -12.13
C ALA A 128 -2.70 20.40 -13.02
N LYS A 129 -1.78 19.60 -12.49
CA LYS A 129 -1.44 18.30 -13.08
C LYS A 129 -2.50 17.28 -12.69
N THR A 130 -2.72 16.27 -13.52
CA THR A 130 -3.70 15.22 -13.23
C THR A 130 -3.27 14.42 -12.01
N SER A 131 -4.15 14.32 -11.00
CA SER A 131 -3.91 13.51 -9.81
C SER A 131 -3.98 12.02 -10.13
N TRP A 132 -3.20 11.25 -9.40
CA TRP A 132 -3.26 9.79 -9.39
C TRP A 132 -3.22 9.29 -7.96
N GLY A 133 -3.90 8.19 -7.68
CA GLY A 133 -3.81 7.53 -6.39
C GLY A 133 -4.42 6.15 -6.41
N CYS A 134 -4.14 5.37 -5.36
CA CYS A 134 -4.75 4.09 -5.11
C CYS A 134 -4.66 3.73 -3.62
N THR A 135 -5.53 2.84 -3.18
CA THR A 135 -5.53 2.28 -1.84
C THR A 135 -5.32 0.78 -1.92
N PHE A 136 -4.32 0.28 -1.21
CA PHE A 136 -4.06 -1.14 -1.03
C PHE A 136 -4.62 -1.61 0.30
N THR A 137 -5.37 -2.71 0.29
CA THR A 137 -5.94 -3.32 1.49
C THR A 137 -5.32 -4.69 1.73
N ARG A 138 -4.62 -4.87 2.85
CA ARG A 138 -3.88 -6.10 3.14
C ARG A 138 -4.83 -7.30 3.28
N CYS A 139 -4.46 -8.38 2.62
CA CYS A 139 -5.09 -9.69 2.70
C CYS A 139 -4.10 -10.65 3.34
N GLY A 140 -4.39 -11.13 4.54
CA GLY A 140 -3.49 -12.05 5.26
C GLY A 140 -2.31 -11.37 5.96
N ALA A 141 -1.32 -12.18 6.33
CA ALA A 141 -0.16 -11.73 7.10
C ALA A 141 0.91 -11.10 6.19
N PRO A 142 1.54 -9.98 6.61
CA PRO A 142 2.67 -9.43 5.88
C PRO A 142 3.89 -10.36 6.00
N THR A 143 4.73 -10.35 4.97
CA THR A 143 6.01 -11.07 4.96
C THR A 143 7.16 -10.10 4.64
N THR A 144 8.39 -10.60 4.66
CA THR A 144 9.57 -9.81 4.28
C THR A 144 10.32 -10.44 3.11
N ALA A 145 11.01 -9.62 2.33
CA ALA A 145 11.90 -10.08 1.26
C ALA A 145 13.22 -9.27 1.26
N PRO A 146 14.37 -9.89 0.94
CA PRO A 146 15.64 -9.17 0.90
C PRO A 146 15.68 -8.15 -0.24
N VAL A 147 16.42 -7.06 -0.03
CA VAL A 147 16.75 -6.12 -1.12
C VAL A 147 17.87 -6.75 -1.96
N VAL A 148 17.55 -7.17 -3.19
CA VAL A 148 18.55 -7.64 -4.15
C VAL A 148 19.10 -6.43 -4.88
N THR A 149 20.28 -5.95 -4.48
CA THR A 149 21.07 -5.02 -5.30
C THR A 149 21.68 -5.80 -6.45
N THR A 150 21.15 -5.60 -7.65
CA THR A 150 21.75 -6.04 -8.91
C THR A 150 22.96 -5.18 -9.26
#